data_AF-A0A2E9T7I5-F1
#
_entry.id   AF-A0A2E9T7I5-F1
#
_cell.length_a   1.000
_cell.length_b   1.000
_cell.length_c   1.000
_cell.angle_alpha   90.00
_cell.angle_beta   90.00
_cell.angle_gamma   90.00
#
_symmetry.space_group_name_H-M   'P 1'
#
loop_
_entity.id
_entity.type
_entity.pdbx_description
1 polymer ?
#
loop_
_entity_poly.entity_id
_entity_poly.type
_entity_poly.pdbx_seq_one_letter_code
_entity_poly.pdbx_strand_id
1 'polypeptide(L)'
;MFQNKLNKLEKQYGGEIPFSSLTRKKKQKKKSYQKKIKRSVSPNRKRRKITKQTSRTKKRNRTKKIKKCSCGAKIYTGKELTPRGLGKCEECYPLKVVLRGKDDELYENRKNGWFKLT
;
A
#
# COMPACT_ATOMS: atom_id res chain seq x y z
N MET A 1 -29.75 45.05 8.27
CA MET A 1 -28.28 44.90 8.15
C MET A 1 -27.74 43.48 8.38
N PHE A 2 -28.59 42.43 8.44
CA PHE A 2 -28.13 41.06 8.68
C PHE A 2 -27.84 40.24 7.41
N GLN A 3 -28.49 40.54 6.28
CA GLN A 3 -28.34 39.79 5.03
C GLN A 3 -26.94 39.96 4.39
N ASN A 4 -26.34 41.15 4.51
CA ASN A 4 -25.03 41.42 3.91
C ASN A 4 -23.88 40.67 4.61
N LYS A 5 -24.07 40.26 5.87
CA LYS A 5 -23.07 39.50 6.64
C LYS A 5 -23.07 38.02 6.27
N LEU A 6 -24.23 37.45 5.94
CA LEU A 6 -24.37 36.06 5.46
C LEU A 6 -23.69 35.84 4.11
N ASN A 7 -23.91 36.75 3.15
CA ASN A 7 -23.29 36.67 1.81
C ASN A 7 -21.75 36.77 1.84
N LYS A 8 -21.17 37.29 2.93
CA LYS A 8 -19.72 37.42 3.10
C LYS A 8 -19.08 36.13 3.64
N LEU A 9 -19.83 35.32 4.39
CA LEU A 9 -19.40 34.02 4.90
C LEU A 9 -19.41 32.93 3.82
N GLU A 10 -20.42 32.91 2.94
CA GLU A 10 -20.50 31.96 1.81
C GLU A 10 -19.34 32.07 0.82
N LYS A 11 -18.68 33.22 0.74
CA LYS A 11 -17.53 33.44 -0.17
C LYS A 11 -16.19 32.96 0.41
N GLN A 12 -16.08 32.78 1.72
CA GLN A 12 -14.82 32.39 2.39
C GLN A 12 -14.61 30.88 2.46
N TYR A 13 -15.70 30.10 2.45
CA TYR A 13 -15.66 28.65 2.45
C TYR A 13 -16.18 28.19 1.10
N GLY A 14 -15.25 27.79 0.22
CA GLY A 14 -15.49 27.51 -1.19
C GLY A 14 -16.84 26.84 -1.46
N GLY A 15 -17.67 27.53 -2.25
CA GLY A 15 -19.03 27.21 -2.68
C GLY A 15 -19.50 25.81 -2.29
N GLU A 16 -20.35 25.76 -1.27
CA GLU A 16 -21.07 24.55 -0.89
C GLU A 16 -21.77 23.99 -2.12
N ILE A 17 -21.38 22.77 -2.48
CA ILE A 17 -22.02 21.98 -3.54
C ILE A 17 -23.50 21.87 -3.15
N PRO A 18 -24.45 22.45 -3.91
CA PRO A 18 -25.85 22.44 -3.51
C PRO A 18 -26.34 21.00 -3.41
N PHE A 19 -27.10 20.67 -2.37
CA PHE A 19 -27.57 19.31 -2.08
C PHE A 19 -28.28 18.64 -3.28
N SER A 20 -28.86 19.45 -4.17
CA SER A 20 -29.47 19.03 -5.45
C SER A 20 -28.50 18.39 -6.46
N SER A 21 -27.20 18.63 -6.31
CA SER A 21 -26.16 18.04 -7.16
C SER A 21 -25.61 16.72 -6.61
N LEU A 22 -25.75 16.46 -5.31
CA LEU A 22 -25.43 15.17 -4.69
C LEU A 22 -26.49 14.08 -4.99
N THR A 23 -27.74 14.47 -5.26
CA THR A 23 -28.84 13.53 -5.51
C THR A 23 -29.02 13.15 -6.99
N ARG A 24 -28.19 13.68 -7.90
CA ARG A 24 -28.21 13.26 -9.32
C ARG A 24 -27.68 11.84 -9.46
N LYS A 25 -28.59 10.87 -9.41
CA LYS A 25 -28.34 9.48 -9.84
C LYS A 25 -27.66 9.51 -11.21
N LYS A 26 -26.39 9.08 -11.28
CA LYS A 26 -25.66 8.91 -12.54
C LYS A 26 -26.56 8.11 -13.49
N LYS A 27 -27.09 8.74 -14.55
CA LYS A 27 -27.79 8.03 -15.63
C LYS A 27 -26.80 7.00 -16.17
N GLN A 28 -27.01 5.73 -15.82
CA GLN A 28 -26.23 4.64 -16.35
C GLN A 28 -26.42 4.67 -17.87
N LYS A 29 -25.33 4.89 -18.63
CA LYS A 29 -25.34 4.78 -20.09
C LYS A 29 -25.84 3.37 -20.42
N LYS A 30 -27.06 3.25 -20.97
CA LYS A 30 -27.56 1.99 -21.52
C LYS A 30 -26.57 1.56 -22.61
N LYS A 31 -25.75 0.53 -22.34
CA LYS A 31 -24.89 -0.07 -23.36
C LYS A 31 -25.80 -0.67 -24.43
N SER A 32 -25.87 -0.05 -25.60
CA SER A 32 -26.54 -0.64 -26.77
C SER A 32 -25.93 -2.01 -27.01
N TYR A 33 -26.72 -3.08 -26.85
CA TYR A 33 -26.29 -4.44 -27.12
C TYR A 33 -26.14 -4.60 -28.63
N GLN A 34 -24.98 -4.26 -29.18
CA GLN A 34 -24.67 -4.59 -30.58
C GLN A 34 -24.59 -6.11 -30.68
N LYS A 35 -25.62 -6.74 -31.29
CA LYS A 35 -25.59 -8.16 -31.65
C LYS A 35 -24.39 -8.38 -32.55
N LYS A 36 -23.29 -8.91 -31.99
CA LYS A 36 -22.13 -9.35 -32.76
C LYS A 36 -22.60 -10.48 -33.69
N ILE A 37 -22.66 -10.20 -34.98
CA ILE A 37 -22.82 -11.20 -36.03
C ILE A 37 -21.71 -12.24 -35.82
N LYS A 38 -22.09 -13.48 -35.51
CA LYS A 38 -21.14 -14.58 -35.33
C LYS A 38 -20.51 -14.88 -36.68
N ARG A 39 -19.34 -14.31 -36.97
CA ARG A 39 -18.52 -14.77 -38.10
C ARG A 39 -18.12 -16.21 -37.81
N SER A 40 -18.63 -17.14 -38.61
CA SER A 40 -18.27 -18.55 -38.55
C SER A 40 -16.75 -18.68 -38.68
N VAL A 41 -16.10 -19.09 -37.59
CA VAL A 41 -14.67 -19.38 -37.59
C VAL A 41 -14.46 -20.55 -38.53
N SER A 42 -13.78 -20.32 -39.66
CA SER A 42 -13.41 -21.38 -40.62
C SER A 42 -12.84 -22.61 -39.88
N PRO A 43 -13.26 -23.84 -40.24
CA PRO A 43 -12.84 -25.07 -39.55
C PRO A 43 -11.33 -25.26 -39.55
N ASN A 44 -10.62 -24.61 -40.48
CA ASN A 44 -9.20 -24.82 -40.73
C ASN A 44 -8.27 -24.15 -39.69
N ARG A 45 -8.82 -23.34 -38.76
CA ARG A 45 -8.03 -22.78 -37.64
C ARG A 45 -7.90 -23.72 -36.43
N LYS A 46 -8.55 -24.88 -36.41
CA LYS A 46 -8.55 -25.79 -35.26
C LYS A 46 -7.29 -26.66 -35.08
N ARG A 47 -6.31 -26.61 -36.00
CA ARG A 47 -5.14 -27.53 -35.99
C ARG A 47 -3.79 -26.92 -35.61
N ARG A 48 -3.72 -25.73 -35.02
CA ARG A 48 -2.48 -25.36 -34.29
C ARG A 48 -2.62 -25.85 -32.85
N LYS A 49 -2.05 -27.03 -32.57
CA LYS A 49 -1.66 -27.41 -31.20
C LYS A 49 -0.67 -26.34 -30.72
N ILE A 50 -1.18 -25.31 -30.06
CA ILE A 50 -0.37 -24.40 -29.28
C ILE A 50 0.10 -25.24 -28.11
N THR A 51 1.26 -25.88 -28.25
CA THR A 51 2.03 -26.32 -27.10
C THR A 51 2.38 -25.05 -26.35
N LYS A 52 1.53 -24.69 -25.38
CA LYS A 52 1.82 -23.61 -24.43
C LYS A 52 3.11 -24.01 -23.74
N GLN A 53 4.23 -23.52 -24.22
CA GLN A 53 5.47 -23.61 -23.48
C GLN A 53 5.22 -22.89 -22.16
N THR A 54 5.11 -23.65 -21.08
CA THR A 54 5.07 -23.12 -19.72
C THR A 54 6.36 -22.34 -19.55
N SER A 55 6.28 -21.01 -19.58
CA SER A 55 7.43 -20.14 -19.34
C SER A 55 8.02 -20.55 -18.00
N ARG A 56 9.21 -21.16 -18.01
CA ARG A 56 9.95 -21.46 -16.79
C ARG A 56 10.18 -20.11 -16.11
N THR A 57 9.39 -19.82 -15.08
CA THR A 57 9.61 -18.66 -14.22
C THR A 57 10.99 -18.85 -13.60
N LYS A 58 11.98 -18.11 -14.10
CA LYS A 58 13.32 -18.05 -13.50
C LYS A 58 13.11 -17.77 -12.02
N LYS A 59 13.54 -18.71 -11.16
CA LYS A 59 13.56 -18.56 -9.71
C LYS A 59 14.35 -17.28 -9.46
N ARG A 60 13.66 -16.17 -9.14
CA ARG A 60 14.34 -14.93 -8.79
C ARG A 60 15.06 -15.23 -7.48
N ASN A 61 16.38 -15.34 -7.54
CA ASN A 61 17.22 -15.36 -6.35
C ASN A 61 16.92 -14.06 -5.60
N ARG A 62 16.09 -14.16 -4.55
CA ARG A 62 15.79 -13.02 -3.68
C ARG A 62 17.09 -12.70 -2.96
N THR A 63 17.83 -11.73 -3.48
CA THR A 63 18.93 -11.12 -2.75
C THR A 63 18.40 -10.67 -1.40
N LYS A 64 19.05 -11.10 -0.32
CA LYS A 64 18.64 -10.75 1.04
C LYS A 64 18.69 -9.23 1.16
N LYS A 65 17.53 -8.59 1.30
CA LYS A 65 17.46 -7.13 1.45
C LYS A 65 18.12 -6.75 2.76
N ILE A 66 19.12 -5.90 2.67
CA ILE A 66 19.76 -5.26 3.82
C ILE A 66 18.69 -4.44 4.56
N LYS A 67 18.60 -4.59 5.89
CA LYS A 67 17.64 -3.84 6.70
C LYS A 67 18.31 -2.57 7.21
N LYS A 68 17.89 -1.42 6.71
CA LYS A 68 18.39 -0.11 7.16
C LYS A 68 17.52 0.41 8.31
N CYS A 69 18.09 1.13 9.27
CA CYS A 69 17.29 1.88 10.24
C CYS A 69 16.50 2.99 9.53
N SER A 70 15.36 3.40 10.10
CA SER A 70 14.58 4.53 9.60
C SER A 70 15.38 5.83 9.51
N CYS A 71 16.33 6.06 10.42
CA CYS A 71 17.24 7.22 10.34
C CYS A 71 18.35 7.08 9.29
N GLY A 72 18.54 5.90 8.69
CA GLY A 72 19.61 5.65 7.72
C GLY A 72 21.04 5.55 8.30
N ALA A 73 21.25 5.91 9.58
CA ALA A 73 22.58 5.90 10.21
C ALA A 73 23.15 4.49 10.42
N LYS A 74 22.29 3.52 10.75
CA LYS A 74 22.69 2.13 11.02
C LYS A 74 22.16 1.18 9.95
N ILE A 75 23.03 0.29 9.50
CA ILE A 75 22.73 -0.75 8.52
C ILE A 75 22.84 -2.11 9.20
N TYR A 76 21.76 -2.88 9.18
CA TYR A 76 21.67 -4.17 9.85
C TYR A 76 21.59 -5.32 8.84
N THR A 77 22.25 -6.42 9.18
CA THR A 77 22.24 -7.65 8.37
C THR A 77 20.89 -8.38 8.46
N GLY A 78 20.05 -8.02 9.44
CA GLY A 78 18.77 -8.68 9.71
C GLY A 78 18.90 -10.06 10.36
N LYS A 79 20.12 -10.46 10.77
CA LYS A 79 20.37 -11.70 11.54
C LYS A 79 20.24 -11.50 13.04
N GLU A 80 20.30 -10.26 13.52
CA GLU A 80 20.16 -9.93 14.94
C GLU A 80 18.78 -10.34 15.44
N LEU A 81 18.72 -10.87 16.66
CA LEU A 81 17.48 -11.29 17.32
C LEU A 81 16.74 -10.10 17.93
N THR A 82 17.48 -9.07 18.34
CA THR A 82 16.94 -7.84 18.93
C THR A 82 16.14 -7.01 17.91
N PRO A 83 15.46 -5.93 18.33
CA PRO A 83 14.76 -5.02 17.43
C PRO A 83 15.65 -4.43 16.31
N ARG A 84 16.98 -4.44 16.46
CA ARG A 84 17.94 -4.10 15.40
C ARG A 84 17.77 -4.97 14.15
N GLY A 85 17.48 -6.26 14.34
CA GLY A 85 17.19 -7.20 13.26
C GLY A 85 15.91 -6.88 12.49
N LEU A 86 15.08 -5.97 13.00
CA LEU A 86 13.90 -5.41 12.33
C LEU A 86 14.17 -4.04 11.69
N GLY A 87 15.39 -3.51 11.79
CA GLY A 87 15.73 -2.16 11.33
C GLY A 87 15.38 -1.08 12.35
N LYS A 88 15.33 -1.40 13.65
CA LYS A 88 15.03 -0.43 14.71
C LYS A 88 16.27 -0.17 15.55
N CYS A 89 16.80 1.05 15.44
CA CYS A 89 17.96 1.50 16.20
C CYS A 89 17.54 2.24 17.48
N GLU A 90 18.42 2.24 18.48
CA GLU A 90 18.19 2.84 19.81
C GLU A 90 17.94 4.34 19.73
N GLU A 91 18.56 5.00 18.75
CA GLU A 91 18.48 6.45 18.55
C GLU A 91 17.15 6.88 17.94
N CYS A 92 16.50 6.01 17.16
CA CYS A 92 15.21 6.30 16.54
C CYS A 92 14.04 6.19 17.51
N TYR A 93 14.20 5.43 18.59
CA TYR A 93 13.13 5.16 19.53
C TYR A 93 13.43 5.86 20.86
N PRO A 94 12.43 6.41 21.55
CA PRO A 94 12.62 6.97 22.87
C PRO A 94 13.14 5.94 23.87
N LEU A 95 13.73 6.43 24.97
CA LEU A 95 14.11 5.61 26.12
C LEU A 95 12.87 5.01 26.79
N LYS A 96 13.03 3.85 27.44
CA LYS A 96 11.97 3.07 28.13
C LYS A 96 10.83 2.59 27.24
N VAL A 97 11.03 2.60 25.92
CA VAL A 97 10.08 1.99 24.98
C VAL A 97 10.36 0.50 24.86
N VAL A 98 9.29 -0.30 24.94
CA VAL A 98 9.37 -1.74 24.77
C VAL A 98 8.98 -2.12 23.34
N LEU A 99 9.82 -2.93 22.70
CA LEU A 99 9.59 -3.44 21.36
C LEU A 99 9.80 -4.94 21.29
N ARG A 100 9.05 -5.59 20.41
CA ARG A 100 9.26 -7.00 20.08
C ARG A 100 10.48 -7.16 19.18
N GLY A 101 11.37 -8.07 19.56
CA GLY A 101 12.48 -8.54 18.76
C GLY A 101 12.04 -9.44 17.61
N LYS A 102 13.01 -9.91 16.84
CA LYS A 102 12.82 -10.90 15.77
C LYS A 102 12.64 -12.32 16.32
N ASP A 103 13.15 -12.56 17.52
CA ASP A 103 12.96 -13.74 18.37
C ASP A 103 11.62 -13.74 19.11
N ASP A 104 10.73 -12.78 18.81
CA ASP A 104 9.43 -12.60 19.45
C ASP A 104 9.47 -12.19 20.92
N GLU A 105 10.65 -11.89 21.48
CA GLU A 105 10.85 -11.47 22.85
C GLU A 105 10.71 -9.95 23.02
N LEU A 106 10.47 -9.48 24.25
CA LEU A 106 10.30 -8.06 24.55
C LEU A 106 11.65 -7.44 24.91
N TYR A 107 11.95 -6.29 24.33
CA TYR A 107 13.18 -5.53 24.59
C TYR A 107 12.85 -4.10 24.98
N GLU A 108 13.43 -3.62 26.07
CA GLU A 108 13.39 -2.23 26.51
C GLU A 108 14.55 -1.43 25.93
N ASN A 109 14.28 -0.24 25.39
CA ASN A 109 15.32 0.69 24.99
C ASN A 109 15.90 1.42 26.20
N ARG A 110 17.16 1.16 26.54
CA ARG A 110 17.92 1.90 27.55
C ARG A 110 19.02 2.72 26.87
N LYS A 111 19.65 3.64 27.60
CA LYS A 111 20.72 4.52 27.08
C LYS A 111 21.84 3.78 26.34
N ASN A 112 22.06 2.50 26.65
CA ASN A 112 23.15 1.69 26.10
C ASN A 112 22.69 0.63 25.07
N GLY A 113 21.40 0.55 24.73
CA GLY A 113 20.94 -0.56 23.88
C GLY A 113 19.53 -1.04 24.13
N TRP A 114 19.14 -2.03 23.33
CA TRP A 114 18.00 -2.90 23.58
C TRP A 114 18.34 -3.95 24.64
N PHE A 115 17.57 -4.00 25.71
CA PHE A 115 17.72 -4.98 26.80
C PHE A 115 16.50 -5.89 26.86
N LYS A 116 16.72 -7.20 26.87
CA LYS A 116 15.64 -8.18 26.97
C LYS A 116 14.93 -8.04 28.32
N LEU A 117 13.60 -7.94 28.26
CA LEU A 117 12.72 -8.10 29.40
C LEU A 117 12.43 -9.60 29.51
N THR A 118 12.94 -10.21 30.58
CA THR A 118 12.63 -11.58 30.99
C THR A 118 11.17 -11.73 31.36
#